data_AF-A0A934Q5I8-F1
#
_entry.id   AF-A0A934Q5I8-F1
#
_cell.length_a   1.000
_cell.length_b   1.000
_cell.length_c   1.000
_cell.angle_alpha   90.00
_cell.angle_beta   90.00
_cell.angle_gamma   90.00
#
_symmetry.space_group_name_H-M   'P 1'
#
loop_
_entity.id
_entity.type
_entity.pdbx_description
1 polymer ?
#
loop_
_entity_poly.entity_id
_entity_poly.type
_entity_poly.pdbx_seq_one_letter_code
_entity_poly.pdbx_strand_id
1 'polypeptide(L)'
;MDQSHITEDQLHEALEGYRWALTDALSELGLDTPREEIIARARKMFGDDEPDQQALIVALAEGENGDPVWNLEEEIVDDEESVASTEEGESRAATSGDEEDEED
;
A
#
# COMPACT_ATOMS: atom_id res chain seq x y z
N MET A 1 -20.60 25.65 -7.93
CA MET A 1 -20.87 24.30 -7.40
C MET A 1 -20.01 24.19 -6.16
N ASP A 2 -20.66 24.25 -5.01
CA ASP A 2 -20.08 24.43 -3.68
C ASP A 2 -19.22 23.22 -3.27
N GLN A 3 -17.90 23.43 -3.16
CA GLN A 3 -16.94 22.43 -2.64
C GLN A 3 -16.99 22.32 -1.10
N SER A 4 -18.10 22.69 -0.46
CA SER A 4 -18.20 22.95 0.98
C SER A 4 -18.93 21.86 1.80
N HIS A 5 -19.20 20.69 1.20
CA HIS A 5 -20.00 19.64 1.86
C HIS A 5 -19.45 18.22 1.74
N ILE A 6 -18.16 18.04 1.41
CA ILE A 6 -17.52 16.75 1.70
C ILE A 6 -17.27 16.73 3.20
N THR A 7 -17.99 15.89 3.93
CA THR A 7 -17.73 15.72 5.36
C THR A 7 -16.43 14.92 5.53
N GLU A 8 -15.75 15.16 6.65
CA GLU A 8 -14.55 14.37 7.00
C GLU A 8 -14.86 12.87 7.04
N ASP A 9 -16.09 12.49 7.44
CA ASP A 9 -16.57 11.11 7.37
C ASP A 9 -16.64 10.55 5.95
N GLN A 10 -17.11 11.34 4.96
CA GLN A 10 -17.17 10.88 3.56
C GLN A 10 -15.78 10.75 2.94
N LEU A 11 -14.87 11.65 3.32
CA LEU A 11 -13.47 11.54 2.95
C LEU A 11 -12.86 10.27 3.56
N HIS A 12 -13.13 10.01 4.83
CA HIS A 12 -12.63 8.83 5.53
C HIS A 12 -13.14 7.54 4.90
N GLU A 13 -14.45 7.44 4.65
CA GLU A 13 -15.08 6.29 4.00
C GLU A 13 -14.48 6.04 2.60
N ALA A 14 -14.32 7.10 1.80
CA ALA A 14 -13.71 6.99 0.48
C ALA A 14 -12.23 6.55 0.54
N LEU A 15 -11.47 7.02 1.52
CA LEU A 15 -10.08 6.60 1.73
C LEU A 15 -9.99 5.15 2.21
N GLU A 16 -10.90 4.71 3.09
CA GLU A 16 -10.95 3.31 3.55
C GLU A 16 -11.31 2.35 2.41
N GLY A 17 -12.30 2.70 1.59
CA GLY A 17 -12.65 1.92 0.39
C GLY A 17 -11.50 1.88 -0.63
N TYR A 18 -10.85 3.02 -0.85
CA TYR A 18 -9.70 3.10 -1.75
C TYR A 18 -8.48 2.32 -1.22
N ARG A 19 -8.25 2.32 0.10
CA ARG A 19 -7.23 1.51 0.77
C ARG A 19 -7.42 0.03 0.43
N TRP A 20 -8.65 -0.48 0.61
CA TRP A 20 -8.96 -1.87 0.31
C TRP A 20 -8.71 -2.20 -1.17
N ALA A 21 -9.13 -1.32 -2.09
CA ALA A 21 -8.91 -1.52 -3.51
C ALA A 21 -7.43 -1.48 -3.92
N LEU A 22 -6.60 -0.65 -3.25
CA LEU A 22 -5.15 -0.61 -3.45
C LEU A 22 -4.48 -1.90 -2.99
N THR A 23 -4.84 -2.41 -1.81
CA THR A 23 -4.31 -3.68 -1.31
C THR A 23 -4.71 -4.86 -2.20
N ASP A 24 -5.96 -4.91 -2.66
CA ASP A 24 -6.42 -5.97 -3.56
C ASP A 24 -5.73 -5.90 -4.93
N ALA A 25 -5.59 -4.68 -5.49
CA ALA A 25 -4.85 -4.47 -6.73
C ALA A 25 -3.38 -4.87 -6.63
N LEU A 26 -2.73 -4.54 -5.50
CA LEU A 26 -1.36 -4.94 -5.23
C LEU A 26 -1.23 -6.45 -5.11
N SER A 27 -2.17 -7.12 -4.44
CA SER A 27 -2.20 -8.57 -4.32
C SER A 27 -2.42 -9.26 -5.67
N GLU A 28 -3.26 -8.70 -6.55
CA GLU A 28 -3.54 -9.24 -7.87
C GLU A 28 -2.37 -9.06 -8.85
N LEU A 29 -1.75 -7.88 -8.85
CA LEU A 29 -0.68 -7.51 -9.80
C LEU A 29 0.73 -7.88 -9.30
N GLY A 30 0.93 -7.90 -7.99
CA GLY A 30 2.23 -8.14 -7.35
C GLY A 30 3.09 -6.89 -7.20
N LEU A 31 4.07 -6.99 -6.30
CA LEU A 31 4.99 -5.90 -5.88
C LEU A 31 5.94 -5.44 -6.99
N ASP A 32 6.22 -6.28 -7.98
CA ASP A 32 7.05 -5.92 -9.15
C ASP A 32 6.33 -4.99 -10.14
N THR A 33 5.03 -4.76 -9.95
CA THR A 33 4.23 -3.92 -10.85
C THR A 33 4.45 -2.44 -10.54
N PRO A 34 4.60 -1.57 -11.56
CA PRO A 34 4.77 -0.14 -11.32
C PRO A 34 3.58 0.46 -10.57
N ARG A 35 3.86 1.35 -9.60
CA ARG A 35 2.88 2.08 -8.78
C ARG A 35 1.70 2.63 -9.59
N GLU A 36 1.98 3.22 -10.75
CA GLU A 36 0.96 3.79 -11.63
C GLU A 36 -0.07 2.76 -12.12
N GLU A 37 0.36 1.52 -12.37
CA GLU A 37 -0.49 0.43 -12.85
C GLU A 37 -1.33 -0.17 -11.72
N ILE A 38 -0.75 -0.28 -10.51
CA ILE A 38 -1.49 -0.66 -9.29
C ILE A 38 -2.58 0.37 -9.00
N ILE A 39 -2.24 1.67 -9.03
CA ILE A 39 -3.20 2.76 -8.82
C ILE A 39 -4.30 2.73 -9.89
N ALA A 40 -3.94 2.56 -11.16
CA ALA A 40 -4.92 2.49 -12.24
C ALA A 40 -5.89 1.31 -12.05
N ARG A 41 -5.38 0.16 -11.60
CA ARG A 41 -6.18 -1.03 -11.31
C ARG A 41 -7.09 -0.83 -10.10
N ALA A 42 -6.56 -0.29 -9.01
CA ALA A 42 -7.30 0.02 -7.80
C ALA A 42 -8.43 1.01 -8.08
N ARG A 43 -8.14 2.11 -8.78
CA ARG A 43 -9.16 3.10 -9.20
C ARG A 43 -10.23 2.48 -10.07
N LYS A 44 -9.88 1.55 -10.95
CA LYS A 44 -10.85 0.85 -11.79
C LYS A 44 -11.77 -0.07 -10.98
N MET A 45 -11.22 -0.83 -10.03
CA MET A 45 -12.02 -1.70 -9.16
C MET A 45 -12.91 -0.89 -8.24
N PHE A 46 -12.33 0.10 -7.57
CA PHE A 46 -13.07 1.00 -6.69
C PHE A 46 -14.18 1.77 -7.42
N GLY A 47 -13.95 2.19 -8.67
CA GLY A 47 -14.97 2.87 -9.46
C GLY A 47 -16.09 1.97 -9.99
N ASP A 48 -15.91 0.66 -10.04
CA ASP A 48 -16.97 -0.28 -10.43
C ASP A 48 -17.98 -0.45 -9.29
N ASP A 49 -17.49 -0.50 -8.05
CA ASP A 49 -18.31 -0.61 -6.83
C ASP A 49 -18.83 0.76 -6.34
N GLU A 50 -17.98 1.78 -6.28
CA GLU A 50 -18.27 3.08 -5.64
C GLU A 50 -17.87 4.28 -6.54
N PRO A 51 -18.57 4.51 -7.67
CA PRO A 51 -18.20 5.54 -8.65
C PRO A 51 -18.22 6.97 -8.09
N ASP A 52 -19.11 7.26 -7.14
CA ASP A 52 -19.18 8.58 -6.50
C ASP A 52 -17.96 8.86 -5.59
N GLN A 53 -17.49 7.85 -4.87
CA GLN A 53 -16.29 7.97 -4.03
C GLN A 53 -15.01 7.96 -4.86
N GLN A 54 -14.98 7.19 -5.96
CA GLN A 54 -13.88 7.24 -6.92
C GLN A 54 -13.69 8.67 -7.47
N ALA A 55 -14.78 9.34 -7.84
CA ALA A 55 -14.72 10.71 -8.32
C ALA A 55 -14.14 11.68 -7.27
N LEU A 56 -14.45 11.45 -5.99
CA LEU A 56 -13.88 12.20 -4.86
C LEU A 56 -12.37 12.00 -4.76
N ILE A 57 -11.91 10.74 -4.76
CA ILE A 57 -10.49 10.39 -4.66
C ILE A 57 -9.70 10.95 -5.84
N VAL A 58 -10.22 10.85 -7.06
CA VAL A 58 -9.58 11.43 -8.26
C VAL A 58 -9.49 12.95 -8.14
N ALA A 59 -10.57 13.62 -7.75
CA ALA A 59 -10.59 15.07 -7.58
C ALA A 59 -9.61 15.54 -6.49
N LEU A 60 -9.42 14.76 -5.43
CA LEU A 60 -8.45 15.03 -4.37
C LEU A 60 -7.02 14.84 -4.88
N ALA A 61 -6.74 13.70 -5.53
CA ALA A 61 -5.41 13.38 -6.08
C ALA A 61 -4.92 14.41 -7.10
N GLU A 62 -5.84 14.97 -7.91
CA GLU A 62 -5.51 16.03 -8.89
C GLU A 62 -5.53 17.45 -8.29
N GLY A 63 -6.03 17.60 -7.06
CA GLY A 63 -6.18 18.88 -6.38
C GLY A 63 -5.03 19.23 -5.43
N GLU A 64 -5.06 20.45 -4.89
CA GLU A 64 -4.10 20.91 -3.87
C GLU A 64 -4.22 20.15 -2.52
N ASN A 65 -5.28 19.38 -2.33
CA ASN A 65 -5.51 18.53 -1.14
C ASN A 65 -5.26 17.04 -1.44
N GLY A 66 -4.38 16.72 -2.40
CA GLY A 66 -4.04 15.34 -2.76
C GLY A 66 -3.14 14.61 -1.77
N ASP A 67 -2.60 15.33 -0.79
CA ASP A 67 -1.70 14.83 0.26
C ASP A 67 -2.20 13.54 0.95
N PRO A 68 -3.47 13.43 1.44
CA PRO A 68 -3.97 12.19 2.04
C PRO A 68 -4.04 11.02 1.06
N VAL A 69 -4.38 11.26 -0.22
CA VAL A 69 -4.43 10.20 -1.23
C VAL A 69 -3.03 9.73 -1.59
N TRP A 70 -2.10 10.67 -1.75
CA TRP A 70 -0.72 10.37 -2.09
C TRP A 70 -0.01 9.62 -0.95
N ASN A 71 -0.18 10.08 0.30
CA ASN A 71 0.34 9.41 1.49
C ASN A 71 -0.22 7.98 1.63
N LEU A 72 -1.50 7.76 1.33
CA LEU A 72 -2.10 6.42 1.38
C LEU A 72 -1.55 5.50 0.29
N GLU A 73 -1.42 6.01 -0.93
CA GLU A 73 -0.82 5.26 -2.04
C GLU A 73 0.66 4.92 -1.76
N GLU A 74 1.42 5.82 -1.13
CA GLU A 74 2.77 5.51 -0.65
C GLU A 74 2.76 4.50 0.50
N GLU A 75 1.90 4.66 1.52
CA GLU A 75 1.80 3.72 2.64
C GLU A 75 1.60 2.29 2.12
N ILE A 76 0.70 2.05 1.17
CA ILE A 76 0.38 0.68 0.77
C ILE A 76 1.40 0.11 -0.21
N VAL A 77 1.87 0.92 -1.17
CA VAL A 77 2.77 0.43 -2.22
C VAL A 77 4.22 0.34 -1.73
N ASP A 78 4.64 1.21 -0.82
CA ASP A 78 6.02 1.28 -0.30
C ASP A 78 6.22 0.42 0.98
N ASP A 79 5.21 0.29 1.86
CA ASP A 79 5.32 -0.54 3.09
C ASP A 79 5.40 -2.04 2.77
N GLU A 80 4.75 -2.51 1.68
CA GLU A 80 4.86 -3.92 1.25
C GLU A 80 6.25 -4.26 0.63
N GLU A 81 7.00 -3.26 0.12
CA GLU A 81 8.42 -3.45 -0.25
C GLU A 81 9.29 -3.66 1.02
N SER A 82 8.95 -2.96 2.10
CA SER A 82 9.69 -3.03 3.36
C SER A 82 9.49 -4.36 4.10
N VAL A 83 8.33 -4.99 4.02
CA VAL A 83 8.09 -6.33 4.62
C VAL A 83 8.55 -7.47 3.72
N ALA A 84 8.50 -7.33 2.40
CA ALA A 84 9.08 -8.32 1.48
C ALA A 84 10.62 -8.40 1.63
N SER A 85 11.27 -7.28 1.96
CA SER A 85 12.72 -7.22 2.18
C SER A 85 13.18 -7.74 3.55
N THR A 86 12.26 -8.07 4.48
CA THR A 86 12.60 -8.49 5.86
C THR A 86 12.44 -9.99 6.13
N GLU A 87 12.47 -10.88 5.13
CA GLU A 87 12.55 -12.34 5.39
C GLU A 87 13.84 -13.03 4.89
N GLU A 88 14.70 -12.37 4.10
CA GLU A 88 16.01 -12.90 3.70
C GLU A 88 17.15 -12.38 4.61
N GLY A 89 17.00 -12.48 5.93
CA GLY A 89 17.98 -11.92 6.87
C GLY A 89 18.48 -12.84 7.98
N GLU A 90 17.83 -13.99 8.23
CA GLU A 90 18.23 -14.87 9.34
C GLU A 90 18.86 -16.18 8.86
N SER A 91 19.87 -16.06 8.00
CA SER A 91 20.91 -17.08 7.88
C SER A 91 21.81 -17.01 9.12
N ARG A 92 21.34 -17.57 10.25
CA ARG A 92 22.20 -17.84 11.41
C ARG A 92 23.19 -18.96 11.07
N ALA A 93 24.23 -18.58 10.33
CA ALA A 93 25.51 -19.27 10.37
C ALA A 93 26.15 -19.01 11.75
N ALA A 94 25.89 -19.90 12.71
CA ALA A 94 26.70 -20.06 13.90
C ALA A 94 27.37 -21.43 13.78
N THR A 95 28.50 -21.46 13.08
CA THR A 95 29.85 -21.60 13.65
C THR A 95 30.14 -23.01 14.15
N SER A 96 30.86 -23.74 13.30
CA SER A 96 31.77 -24.80 13.71
C SER A 96 32.77 -24.24 14.73
N GLY A 97 32.77 -24.78 15.94
CA GLY A 97 33.91 -24.85 16.85
C GLY A 97 33.83 -26.26 17.44
N ASP A 98 34.65 -27.22 17.04
CA ASP A 98 36.09 -27.26 17.29
C ASP A 98 36.38 -27.02 18.78
N GLU A 99 36.06 -28.04 19.58
CA GLU A 99 36.63 -28.25 20.90
C GLU A 99 37.37 -29.60 20.84
N GLU A 100 38.62 -29.51 20.35
CA GLU A 100 39.70 -30.40 20.77
C GLU A 100 40.01 -30.10 22.25
N ASP A 101 40.02 -31.13 23.10
CA ASP A 101 40.96 -31.36 24.24
C ASP A 101 40.37 -32.43 25.19
N GLU A 102 41.01 -33.60 25.33
CA GLU A 102 41.84 -34.01 26.49
C GLU A 102 40.96 -34.41 27.72
N GLU A 103 41.07 -35.58 28.35
CA GLU A 103 42.24 -36.17 29.02
C GLU A 103 41.98 -37.68 29.33
N ASP A 104 43.08 -38.44 29.35
CA ASP A 104 43.38 -39.73 30.03
C ASP A 104 42.33 -40.85 30.27
#